data_AF-A0A3A4VLU6-F1
#
_entry.id   AF-A0A3A4VLU6-F1
#
_cell.length_a   1.000
_cell.length_b   1.000
_cell.length_c   1.000
_cell.angle_alpha   90.00
_cell.angle_beta   90.00
_cell.angle_gamma   90.00
#
_symmetry.space_group_name_H-M   'P 1'
#
loop_
_entity.id
_entity.type
_entity.pdbx_description
1 polymer ?
#
loop_
_entity_poly.entity_id
_entity_poly.type
_entity_poly.pdbx_seq_one_letter_code
_entity_poly.pdbx_strand_id
1 'polypeptide(L)'
;MIILDLVRKAIFLSSLFFFFLISLFFVSAKTTLATVLFEDNFDNGSSSNWARFSGPNLWQVNNGKFGARINYGSTIIETSAGNILTPNYIIEFDMIAISGEDKNLEFRMRNNQWNYRIHFNNSSGGMAELSKIGITQAGWPKVKSFTFENNRNYHIKIILDDKNIKFYIDEIKLFNEYDADYQYTVSEKIALIASTGSTYPTEIWFDNVVVRTIDPLSLNVPVLKQTSDPWGTQTYDKANIWNPLNQTIGDWGCALTSATMVLNYHGINKLPNGTSLDPGTLNTWLKTQTDGYIGNGLINWLAISRLSKLAKSINNITNFDALEYFRVNGDHKDILTADLNSNEPDILEEPGHFIVAKGIQGDSFLINDPYYGKLSLNDYSNTFLSIGTYIPSNTDLSYMMLVTDPNIQLSLIDSSDIQVGDQFIQAPIINPKNGAENGTSQRIFYLRKPTNGDYDLLVSSGTLSDYNIKIYFYDTDGNPLISTQTGIASPDNQNTIKINFDKDKSKNSKAERVITIDTVLNDIKFAQSLNLITNRSIATELIGILKKSREDIQKGRSKICSKKLDLFESIIKIFRGKYIEETAFQILLNDVNYLKNNL
;
A
#
# COMPACT_ATOMS: atom_id res chain seq x y z
N MET A 1 43.41 -16.68 -46.42
CA MET A 1 43.27 -15.21 -46.40
C MET A 1 41.80 -14.77 -46.41
N ILE A 2 40.94 -15.32 -47.28
CA ILE A 2 39.51 -14.97 -47.39
C ILE A 2 38.68 -15.30 -46.13
N ILE A 3 38.94 -16.45 -45.48
CA ILE A 3 38.22 -16.88 -44.27
C ILE A 3 38.50 -15.93 -43.08
N LEU A 4 39.72 -15.41 -42.98
CA LEU A 4 40.10 -14.50 -41.88
C LEU A 4 39.40 -13.13 -42.00
N ASP A 5 39.12 -12.69 -43.23
CA ASP A 5 38.43 -11.42 -43.51
C ASP A 5 36.92 -11.51 -43.22
N LEU A 6 36.30 -12.67 -43.52
CA LEU A 6 34.90 -12.96 -43.19
C LEU A 6 34.65 -13.02 -41.68
N VAL A 7 35.56 -13.64 -40.92
CA VAL A 7 35.45 -13.70 -39.45
C VAL A 7 35.61 -12.31 -38.82
N ARG A 8 36.52 -11.47 -39.33
CA ARG A 8 36.66 -10.09 -38.85
C ARG A 8 35.42 -9.25 -39.12
N LYS A 9 34.80 -9.39 -40.29
CA LYS A 9 33.55 -8.68 -40.64
C LYS A 9 32.36 -9.15 -39.80
N ALA A 10 32.27 -10.45 -39.50
CA ALA A 10 31.21 -11.00 -38.64
C ALA A 10 31.35 -10.53 -37.19
N ILE A 11 32.58 -10.51 -36.64
CA ILE A 11 32.84 -9.97 -35.30
C ILE A 11 32.52 -8.48 -35.25
N PHE A 12 32.92 -7.70 -36.26
CA PHE A 12 32.65 -6.27 -36.32
C PHE A 12 31.15 -5.95 -36.40
N LEU A 13 30.37 -6.68 -37.23
CA LEU A 13 28.91 -6.52 -37.28
C LEU A 13 28.23 -6.95 -35.97
N SER A 14 28.71 -8.04 -35.33
CA SER A 14 28.22 -8.47 -34.03
C SER A 14 28.47 -7.42 -32.94
N SER A 15 29.64 -6.78 -32.95
CA SER A 15 29.96 -5.70 -32.01
C SER A 15 29.12 -4.45 -32.26
N LEU A 16 28.87 -4.09 -33.53
CA LEU A 16 28.01 -2.96 -33.88
C LEU A 16 26.55 -3.20 -33.47
N PHE A 17 26.05 -4.42 -33.65
CA PHE A 17 24.69 -4.81 -33.25
C PHE A 17 24.54 -4.84 -31.73
N PHE A 18 25.58 -5.27 -31.00
CA PHE A 18 25.61 -5.25 -29.54
C PHE A 18 25.65 -3.82 -28.99
N PHE A 19 26.41 -2.91 -29.61
CA PHE A 19 26.40 -1.49 -29.25
C PHE A 19 25.06 -0.81 -29.58
N PHE A 20 24.41 -1.18 -30.69
CA PHE A 20 23.11 -0.65 -31.06
C PHE A 20 21.99 -1.16 -30.12
N LEU A 21 22.05 -2.42 -29.69
CA LEU A 21 21.15 -2.96 -28.67
C LEU A 21 21.36 -2.29 -27.31
N ILE A 22 22.60 -2.07 -26.87
CA ILE A 22 22.89 -1.33 -25.63
C ILE A 22 22.37 0.11 -25.72
N SER A 23 22.45 0.76 -26.89
CA SER A 23 21.91 2.12 -27.07
C SER A 23 20.38 2.18 -27.04
N LEU A 24 19.68 1.09 -27.40
CA LEU A 24 18.21 0.98 -27.32
C LEU A 24 17.70 0.69 -25.89
N PHE A 25 18.57 0.29 -24.97
CA PHE A 25 18.23 0.13 -23.54
C PHE A 25 18.32 1.45 -22.73
N PHE A 26 18.76 2.55 -23.35
CA PHE A 26 18.72 3.89 -22.74
C PHE A 26 17.57 4.74 -23.28
N VAL A 27 16.36 4.17 -23.39
CA VAL A 27 15.18 5.00 -23.19
C VAL A 27 15.12 5.29 -21.70
N SER A 28 15.87 6.32 -21.29
CA SER A 28 15.81 6.90 -19.96
C SER A 28 14.34 7.13 -19.65
N ALA A 29 13.78 6.32 -18.74
CA ALA A 29 12.78 6.86 -17.85
C ALA A 29 13.38 8.17 -17.35
N LYS A 30 12.66 9.29 -17.56
CA LYS A 30 12.98 10.53 -16.86
C LYS A 30 12.72 10.26 -15.38
N THR A 31 13.62 9.56 -14.72
CA THR A 31 13.80 9.70 -13.30
C THR A 31 14.11 11.16 -13.13
N THR A 32 13.16 11.93 -12.60
CA THR A 32 13.41 13.25 -12.05
C THR A 32 14.33 13.04 -10.86
N LEU A 33 15.62 12.79 -11.15
CA LEU A 33 16.65 12.73 -10.14
C LEU A 33 16.74 14.13 -9.55
N ALA A 34 16.72 14.21 -8.23
CA ALA A 34 17.01 15.45 -7.52
C ALA A 34 18.30 16.04 -8.10
N THR A 35 18.22 17.28 -8.59
CA THR A 35 19.35 17.96 -9.21
C THR A 35 20.38 18.28 -8.14
N VAL A 36 21.62 17.80 -8.30
CA VAL A 36 22.74 18.20 -7.42
C VAL A 36 23.05 19.68 -7.66
N LEU A 37 22.87 20.48 -6.62
CA LEU A 37 23.11 21.93 -6.61
C LEU A 37 24.54 22.27 -6.18
N PHE A 38 25.14 21.42 -5.35
CA PHE A 38 26.51 21.55 -4.87
C PHE A 38 26.96 20.21 -4.28
N GLU A 39 28.22 19.81 -4.48
CA GLU A 39 28.81 18.66 -3.80
C GLU A 39 30.32 18.86 -3.58
N ASP A 40 30.84 18.30 -2.50
CA ASP A 40 32.27 18.22 -2.22
C ASP A 40 32.55 17.06 -1.26
N ASN A 41 33.38 16.11 -1.70
CA ASN A 41 33.83 14.98 -0.89
C ASN A 41 35.30 15.11 -0.47
N PHE A 42 35.97 16.22 -0.82
CA PHE A 42 37.34 16.55 -0.44
C PHE A 42 38.44 15.52 -0.78
N ASP A 43 38.12 14.44 -1.50
CA ASP A 43 39.05 13.39 -1.93
C ASP A 43 40.16 13.94 -2.84
N ASN A 44 39.87 15.06 -3.51
CA ASN A 44 40.83 15.79 -4.34
C ASN A 44 41.86 16.59 -3.52
N GLY A 45 41.77 16.60 -2.19
CA GLY A 45 42.66 17.35 -1.30
C GLY A 45 42.47 18.87 -1.33
N SER A 46 41.38 19.37 -1.94
CA SER A 46 41.12 20.80 -2.15
C SER A 46 39.82 21.24 -1.45
N SER A 47 39.80 22.48 -0.99
CA SER A 47 38.58 23.16 -0.53
C SER A 47 38.30 24.42 -1.37
N SER A 48 38.71 24.43 -2.64
CA SER A 48 38.65 25.63 -3.51
C SER A 48 37.22 26.14 -3.74
N ASN A 49 36.22 25.27 -3.57
CA ASN A 49 34.81 25.61 -3.70
C ASN A 49 34.23 26.31 -2.45
N TRP A 50 35.02 26.42 -1.38
CA TRP A 50 34.62 26.98 -0.09
C TRP A 50 35.26 28.34 0.16
N ALA A 51 34.43 29.37 0.34
CA ALA A 51 34.87 30.67 0.81
C ALA A 51 35.07 30.65 2.32
N ARG A 52 36.23 31.08 2.80
CA ARG A 52 36.59 31.14 4.23
C ARG A 52 36.40 32.58 4.74
N PHE A 53 35.41 32.82 5.60
CA PHE A 53 35.12 34.17 6.09
C PHE A 53 35.92 34.51 7.36
N SER A 54 36.08 33.52 8.23
CA SER A 54 36.76 33.65 9.51
C SER A 54 37.69 32.45 9.72
N GLY A 55 38.83 32.70 10.37
CA GLY A 55 39.89 31.69 10.56
C GLY A 55 40.43 31.03 9.27
N PRO A 56 40.72 31.77 8.18
CA PRO A 56 41.08 31.16 6.90
C PRO A 56 42.31 30.24 6.96
N ASN A 57 43.24 30.50 7.89
CA ASN A 57 44.45 29.70 8.08
C ASN A 57 44.24 28.46 8.97
N LEU A 58 43.05 28.27 9.53
CA LEU A 58 42.72 27.14 10.40
C LEU A 58 41.98 26.02 9.66
N TRP A 59 41.31 26.37 8.56
CA TRP A 59 40.62 25.44 7.68
C TRP A 59 41.61 24.67 6.80
N GLN A 60 41.51 23.35 6.81
CA GLN A 60 42.38 22.46 6.06
C GLN A 60 41.62 21.25 5.53
N VAL A 61 42.12 20.67 4.44
CA VAL A 61 41.72 19.35 3.96
C VAL A 61 42.77 18.35 4.40
N ASN A 62 42.36 17.29 5.09
CA ASN A 62 43.24 16.23 5.55
C ASN A 62 42.53 14.88 5.42
N ASN A 63 43.18 13.91 4.79
CA ASN A 63 42.66 12.56 4.57
C ASN A 63 41.22 12.53 4.00
N GLY A 64 40.96 13.32 2.95
CA GLY A 64 39.64 13.38 2.33
C GLY A 64 38.57 14.11 3.15
N LYS A 65 38.94 14.85 4.21
CA LYS A 65 37.98 15.58 5.05
C LYS A 65 38.34 17.04 5.17
N PHE A 66 37.35 17.91 5.19
CA PHE A 66 37.54 19.34 5.40
C PHE A 66 37.17 19.72 6.82
N GLY A 67 38.03 20.45 7.51
CA GLY A 67 37.83 20.73 8.92
C GLY A 67 38.86 21.66 9.52
N ALA A 68 38.81 21.78 10.84
CA ALA A 68 39.70 22.66 11.58
C ALA A 68 39.90 22.18 13.02
N ARG A 69 41.06 22.56 13.57
CA ARG A 69 41.37 22.47 15.00
C ARG A 69 41.63 23.86 15.56
N ILE A 70 40.88 24.23 16.59
CA ILE A 70 40.96 25.53 17.25
C ILE A 70 41.52 25.30 18.65
N ASN A 71 42.70 25.85 18.94
CA ASN A 71 43.43 25.62 20.20
C ASN A 71 43.18 26.68 21.28
N TYR A 72 42.23 27.58 21.07
CA TYR A 72 41.93 28.69 21.97
C TYR A 72 40.42 28.90 22.08
N GLY A 73 39.97 29.45 23.21
CA GLY A 73 38.55 29.62 23.54
C GLY A 73 37.87 30.75 22.78
N SER A 74 36.54 30.84 22.94
CA SER A 74 35.69 31.94 22.46
C SER A 74 35.90 32.30 20.98
N THR A 75 36.06 31.28 20.14
CA THR A 75 36.37 31.46 18.72
C THR A 75 35.34 30.76 17.86
N ILE A 76 34.90 31.43 16.79
CA ILE A 76 34.04 30.86 15.76
C ILE A 76 34.74 31.09 14.43
N ILE A 77 34.84 30.05 13.61
CA ILE A 77 35.37 30.13 12.24
C ILE A 77 34.36 29.50 11.29
N GLU A 78 34.20 30.12 10.13
CA GLU A 78 33.08 29.87 9.22
C GLU A 78 33.57 29.77 7.78
N THR A 79 32.95 28.86 7.05
CA THR A 79 33.07 28.75 5.60
C THR A 79 31.70 28.75 4.94
N SER A 80 31.64 29.03 3.65
CA SER A 80 30.43 28.78 2.87
C SER A 80 30.73 28.27 1.47
N ALA A 81 29.75 27.58 0.91
CA ALA A 81 29.79 27.12 -0.46
C ALA A 81 28.39 27.06 -1.10
N GLY A 82 28.38 26.82 -2.40
CA GLY A 82 27.17 26.76 -3.21
C GLY A 82 26.63 28.12 -3.65
N ASN A 83 25.63 28.06 -4.52
CA ASN A 83 24.82 29.18 -4.96
C ASN A 83 23.41 28.66 -5.27
N ILE A 84 22.60 28.52 -4.23
CA ILE A 84 21.35 27.77 -4.25
C ILE A 84 20.21 28.69 -4.70
N LEU A 85 19.66 28.39 -5.88
CA LEU A 85 18.65 29.21 -6.57
C LEU A 85 17.20 28.76 -6.29
N THR A 86 16.99 27.95 -5.24
CA THR A 86 15.68 27.46 -4.81
C THR A 86 15.56 27.50 -3.29
N PRO A 87 14.38 27.78 -2.71
CA PRO A 87 14.16 27.62 -1.27
C PRO A 87 14.03 26.15 -0.84
N ASN A 88 13.91 25.23 -1.81
CA ASN A 88 13.55 23.83 -1.61
C ASN A 88 14.75 22.92 -1.92
N TYR A 89 15.50 22.52 -0.90
CA TYR A 89 16.70 21.70 -1.05
C TYR A 89 17.01 20.87 0.20
N ILE A 90 17.78 19.80 -0.03
CA ILE A 90 18.31 18.92 1.00
C ILE A 90 19.81 19.17 1.10
N ILE A 91 20.34 19.24 2.32
CA ILE A 91 21.76 19.25 2.64
C ILE A 91 22.07 17.94 3.36
N GLU A 92 23.05 17.19 2.89
CA GLU A 92 23.58 16.00 3.56
C GLU A 92 25.10 16.08 3.64
N PHE A 93 25.68 15.58 4.74
CA PHE A 93 27.12 15.42 4.92
C PHE A 93 27.41 14.53 6.12
N ASP A 94 28.63 14.00 6.15
CA ASP A 94 29.16 13.29 7.31
C ASP A 94 29.99 14.24 8.17
N MET A 95 29.89 14.09 9.48
CA MET A 95 30.58 14.92 10.46
C MET A 95 31.20 14.08 11.55
N ILE A 96 32.44 14.39 11.91
CA ILE A 96 33.11 13.85 13.10
C ILE A 96 33.71 14.99 13.92
N ALA A 97 33.30 15.05 15.18
CA ALA A 97 33.96 15.86 16.19
C ALA A 97 35.01 15.03 16.92
N ILE A 98 36.26 15.48 16.96
CA ILE A 98 37.33 14.79 17.69
C ILE A 98 37.41 15.29 19.13
N SER A 99 37.23 16.60 19.35
CA SER A 99 37.26 17.22 20.68
C SER A 99 36.40 18.49 20.77
N GLY A 100 36.23 18.99 22.00
CA GLY A 100 35.47 20.20 22.33
C GLY A 100 34.02 19.90 22.65
N GLU A 101 33.31 20.89 23.20
CA GLU A 101 31.90 20.78 23.59
C GLU A 101 30.98 21.35 22.51
N ASP A 102 31.25 22.59 22.06
CA ASP A 102 30.41 23.27 21.07
C ASP A 102 30.55 22.67 19.68
N LYS A 103 29.42 22.37 19.02
CA LYS A 103 29.34 22.03 17.59
C LYS A 103 28.27 22.89 16.95
N ASN A 104 28.54 23.46 15.80
CA ASN A 104 27.64 24.39 15.15
C ASN A 104 27.51 24.08 13.66
N LEU A 105 26.31 24.30 13.13
CA LEU A 105 25.98 24.19 11.71
C LEU A 105 25.12 25.38 11.32
N GLU A 106 25.31 25.91 10.11
CA GLU A 106 24.49 27.00 9.59
C GLU A 106 24.05 26.75 8.16
N PHE A 107 22.86 27.27 7.84
CA PHE A 107 22.25 27.10 6.52
C PHE A 107 21.40 28.32 6.16
N ARG A 108 21.01 28.39 4.88
CA ARG A 108 20.31 29.53 4.28
C ARG A 108 21.08 30.84 4.41
N MET A 109 22.40 30.84 4.24
CA MET A 109 23.20 32.07 4.29
C MET A 109 22.90 32.97 3.08
N ARG A 110 22.71 34.27 3.30
CA ARG A 110 22.38 35.28 2.27
C ARG A 110 23.22 36.53 2.43
N ASN A 111 23.91 36.98 1.39
CA ASN A 111 24.71 38.23 1.42
C ASN A 111 25.64 38.35 2.65
N ASN A 112 26.28 37.24 3.06
CA ASN A 112 27.09 37.13 4.28
C ASN A 112 26.33 37.39 5.60
N GLN A 113 25.01 37.23 5.59
CA GLN A 113 24.15 37.20 6.76
C GLN A 113 23.58 35.78 6.94
N TRP A 114 23.68 35.29 8.16
CA TRP A 114 23.24 33.96 8.57
C TRP A 114 21.77 34.00 8.94
N ASN A 115 20.98 33.04 8.47
CA ASN A 115 19.57 32.95 8.85
C ASN A 115 19.35 31.94 9.98
N TYR A 116 19.93 30.74 9.89
CA TYR A 116 19.69 29.68 10.86
C TYR A 116 20.98 29.03 11.33
N ARG A 117 21.03 28.72 12.62
CA ARG A 117 22.10 27.96 13.27
C ARG A 117 21.52 26.82 14.08
N ILE A 118 22.18 25.67 14.03
CA ILE A 118 22.02 24.61 15.03
C ILE A 118 23.26 24.60 15.91
N HIS A 119 23.06 24.81 17.20
CA HIS A 119 24.10 24.80 18.21
C HIS A 119 23.93 23.59 19.12
N PHE A 120 24.96 22.74 19.19
CA PHE A 120 25.03 21.63 20.13
C PHE A 120 25.92 22.01 21.30
N ASN A 121 25.41 21.81 22.51
CA ASN A 121 26.12 22.08 23.75
C ASN A 121 25.99 20.88 24.71
N ASN A 122 27.13 20.27 25.03
CA ASN A 122 27.18 19.13 25.95
C ASN A 122 27.27 19.53 27.42
N SER A 123 27.73 20.75 27.73
CA SER A 123 27.97 21.26 29.09
C SER A 123 26.66 21.46 29.87
N SER A 124 25.52 21.56 29.18
CA SER A 124 24.18 21.74 29.76
C SER A 124 23.34 20.45 29.80
N GLY A 125 23.97 19.27 29.92
CA GLY A 125 23.27 17.98 29.93
C GLY A 125 22.84 17.48 28.55
N GLY A 126 23.49 17.97 27.48
CA GLY A 126 23.22 17.60 26.10
C GLY A 126 21.98 18.28 25.52
N MET A 127 22.19 19.38 24.81
CA MET A 127 21.14 20.07 24.06
C MET A 127 21.55 20.36 22.62
N ALA A 128 20.56 20.37 21.74
CA ALA A 128 20.59 20.98 20.42
C ALA A 128 19.62 22.17 20.40
N GLU A 129 20.10 23.31 19.91
CA GLU A 129 19.34 24.54 19.79
C GLU A 129 19.30 24.98 18.33
N LEU A 130 18.11 25.06 17.73
CA LEU A 130 17.89 25.68 16.42
C LEU A 130 17.46 27.14 16.61
N SER A 131 18.23 28.07 16.06
CA SER A 131 18.11 29.51 16.29
C SER A 131 18.13 30.30 15.00
N LYS A 132 17.46 31.47 15.00
CA LYS A 132 17.63 32.48 13.96
C LYS A 132 18.76 33.43 14.35
N ILE A 133 19.73 33.64 13.47
CA ILE A 133 20.88 34.50 13.79
C ILE A 133 20.52 35.98 13.59
N GLY A 134 20.83 36.80 14.59
CA GLY A 134 20.65 38.26 14.53
C GLY A 134 19.23 38.77 14.77
N ILE A 135 18.27 37.90 15.09
CA ILE A 135 16.87 38.29 15.35
C ILE A 135 16.38 37.61 16.64
N THR A 136 15.91 38.41 17.60
CA THR A 136 15.13 37.90 18.74
C THR A 136 13.66 37.88 18.36
N GLN A 137 13.08 36.70 18.20
CA GLN A 137 11.67 36.53 17.80
C GLN A 137 10.93 35.61 18.77
N ALA A 138 9.67 35.92 19.03
CA ALA A 138 8.79 35.05 19.82
C ALA A 138 8.74 33.64 19.22
N GLY A 139 8.96 32.63 20.07
CA GLY A 139 8.95 31.22 19.66
C GLY A 139 10.30 30.67 19.17
N TRP A 140 11.37 31.49 19.15
CA TRP A 140 12.75 31.08 18.89
C TRP A 140 13.63 31.44 20.10
N PRO A 141 14.65 30.62 20.44
CA PRO A 141 15.09 29.42 19.74
C PRO A 141 14.26 28.16 20.03
N LYS A 142 14.48 27.08 19.27
CA LYS A 142 13.88 25.75 19.49
C LYS A 142 14.93 24.83 20.11
N VAL A 143 14.64 24.27 21.28
CA VAL A 143 15.60 23.44 22.03
C VAL A 143 15.11 22.00 22.13
N LYS A 144 16.00 21.04 21.91
CA LYS A 144 15.79 19.61 22.10
C LYS A 144 16.95 19.03 22.90
N SER A 145 16.68 17.99 23.69
CA SER A 145 17.77 17.24 24.33
C SER A 145 18.47 16.38 23.28
N PHE A 146 19.78 16.53 23.18
CA PHE A 146 20.64 15.73 22.31
C PHE A 146 22.09 15.88 22.78
N THR A 147 22.78 14.76 22.98
CA THR A 147 24.20 14.75 23.33
C THR A 147 25.03 14.38 22.11
N PHE A 148 25.94 15.26 21.71
CA PHE A 148 26.83 15.02 20.58
C PHE A 148 28.12 14.36 21.06
N GLU A 149 28.39 13.12 20.68
CA GLU A 149 29.55 12.36 21.17
C GLU A 149 30.79 12.66 20.32
N ASN A 150 31.93 12.90 20.97
CA ASN A 150 33.20 13.02 20.27
C ASN A 150 33.68 11.62 19.83
N ASN A 151 34.44 11.59 18.72
CA ASN A 151 35.01 10.41 18.07
C ASN A 151 33.97 9.46 17.46
N ARG A 152 32.80 9.98 17.09
CA ARG A 152 31.76 9.29 16.34
C ARG A 152 31.49 10.00 15.02
N ASN A 153 31.35 9.24 13.94
CA ASN A 153 30.83 9.76 12.68
C ASN A 153 29.31 9.86 12.78
N TYR A 154 28.78 10.99 12.36
CA TYR A 154 27.36 11.26 12.25
C TYR A 154 27.00 11.56 10.81
N HIS A 155 25.88 11.01 10.34
CA HIS A 155 25.27 11.45 9.10
C HIS A 155 24.25 12.54 9.40
N ILE A 156 24.47 13.73 8.84
CA ILE A 156 23.62 14.90 9.05
C ILE A 156 22.77 15.13 7.81
N LYS A 157 21.46 15.35 8.02
CA LYS A 157 20.53 15.69 6.93
C LYS A 157 19.63 16.85 7.33
N ILE A 158 19.57 17.87 6.47
CA ILE A 158 18.71 19.04 6.61
C ILE A 158 17.79 19.11 5.40
N ILE A 159 16.48 19.07 5.61
CA ILE A 159 15.47 19.25 4.56
C ILE A 159 14.88 20.63 4.73
N LEU A 160 15.03 21.45 3.70
CA LEU A 160 14.54 22.83 3.65
C LEU A 160 13.48 22.88 2.56
N ASP A 161 12.21 22.89 2.95
CA ASP A 161 11.06 22.93 2.03
C ASP A 161 10.27 24.21 2.28
N ASP A 162 10.64 25.26 1.55
CA ASP A 162 10.19 26.63 1.71
C ASP A 162 10.26 27.10 3.17
N LYS A 163 9.13 27.18 3.88
CA LYS A 163 9.09 27.62 5.28
C LYS A 163 9.37 26.50 6.28
N ASN A 164 9.40 25.24 5.84
CA ASN A 164 9.63 24.09 6.71
C ASN A 164 11.12 23.74 6.79
N ILE A 165 11.57 23.45 8.01
CA ILE A 165 12.93 23.04 8.33
C ILE A 165 12.85 21.73 9.08
N LYS A 166 13.46 20.69 8.52
CA LYS A 166 13.66 19.41 9.21
C LYS A 166 15.13 19.11 9.34
N PHE A 167 15.51 18.59 10.50
CA PHE A 167 16.89 18.26 10.80
C PHE A 167 16.97 16.85 11.39
N TYR A 168 17.88 16.05 10.85
CA TYR A 168 18.08 14.65 11.20
C TYR A 168 19.56 14.41 11.52
N ILE A 169 19.79 13.53 12.48
CA ILE A 169 21.11 12.94 12.80
C ILE A 169 20.95 11.43 12.78
N ASP A 170 21.73 10.72 11.98
CA ASP A 170 21.68 9.26 11.82
C ASP A 170 20.24 8.76 11.56
N GLU A 171 19.55 9.41 10.62
CA GLU A 171 18.12 9.19 10.26
C GLU A 171 17.10 9.52 11.38
N ILE A 172 17.54 9.94 12.58
CA ILE A 172 16.66 10.35 13.67
C ILE A 172 16.30 11.83 13.50
N LYS A 173 15.01 12.11 13.29
CA LYS A 173 14.47 13.48 13.20
C LYS A 173 14.51 14.19 14.55
N LEU A 174 15.30 15.26 14.65
CA LEU A 174 15.43 16.07 15.87
C LEU A 174 14.55 17.32 15.83
N PHE A 175 14.48 17.99 14.67
CA PHE A 175 13.63 19.19 14.45
C PHE A 175 12.67 19.00 13.28
N ASN A 176 11.49 19.63 13.39
CA ASN A 176 10.48 19.77 12.34
C ASN A 176 9.71 21.07 12.59
N GLU A 177 10.25 22.17 12.11
CA GLU A 177 9.82 23.53 12.47
C GLU A 177 9.32 24.27 11.23
N TYR A 178 8.28 25.09 11.42
CA TYR A 178 7.73 25.96 10.39
C TYR A 178 8.06 27.43 10.73
N ASP A 179 8.71 28.13 9.79
CA ASP A 179 8.96 29.56 9.90
C ASP A 179 8.04 30.38 8.99
N ALA A 180 6.98 30.95 9.57
CA ALA A 180 6.03 31.79 8.84
C ALA A 180 6.67 33.00 8.16
N ASP A 181 7.77 33.53 8.74
CA ASP A 181 8.43 34.77 8.31
C ASP A 181 9.55 34.54 7.31
N TYR A 182 9.91 33.28 7.06
CA TYR A 182 10.89 32.97 6.03
C TYR A 182 10.38 33.43 4.67
N GLN A 183 11.23 34.17 3.96
CA GLN A 183 11.00 34.66 2.60
C GLN A 183 12.23 34.37 1.77
N TYR A 184 12.07 33.69 0.64
CA TYR A 184 13.16 33.46 -0.30
C TYR A 184 13.27 34.64 -1.27
N THR A 185 14.33 35.45 -1.12
CA THR A 185 14.48 36.70 -1.89
C THR A 185 15.78 36.76 -2.70
N VAL A 186 16.78 35.98 -2.33
CA VAL A 186 18.10 35.93 -2.98
C VAL A 186 18.66 34.50 -2.90
N SER A 187 19.67 34.21 -3.73
CA SER A 187 20.41 32.95 -3.68
C SER A 187 20.96 32.66 -2.29
N GLU A 188 20.92 31.40 -1.89
CA GLU A 188 21.39 30.94 -0.59
C GLU A 188 22.70 30.15 -0.68
N LYS A 189 23.37 30.00 0.45
CA LYS A 189 24.57 29.17 0.60
C LYS A 189 24.47 28.29 1.84
N ILE A 190 25.25 27.21 1.83
CA ILE A 190 25.48 26.37 3.01
C ILE A 190 26.77 26.76 3.71
N ALA A 191 26.91 26.40 4.98
CA ALA A 191 28.11 26.68 5.76
C ALA A 191 28.51 25.57 6.70
N LEU A 192 29.82 25.43 6.86
CA LEU A 192 30.46 24.56 7.84
C LEU A 192 31.18 25.42 8.86
N ILE A 193 31.05 25.06 10.14
CA ILE A 193 31.50 25.86 11.26
C ILE A 193 32.31 25.02 12.23
N ALA A 194 33.40 25.61 12.71
CA ALA A 194 34.12 25.12 13.88
C ALA A 194 34.13 26.22 14.94
N SER A 195 33.91 25.85 16.19
CA SER A 195 33.77 26.82 17.28
C SER A 195 34.27 26.29 18.62
N THR A 196 34.74 27.20 19.46
CA THR A 196 35.09 26.97 20.86
C THR A 196 34.31 27.93 21.75
N GLY A 197 33.71 27.39 22.80
CA GLY A 197 33.13 28.16 23.89
C GLY A 197 34.18 28.41 24.98
N SER A 198 33.80 28.15 26.24
CA SER A 198 34.75 28.07 27.35
C SER A 198 35.64 26.82 27.30
N THR A 199 35.21 25.79 26.57
CA THR A 199 35.93 24.51 26.45
C THR A 199 36.64 24.43 25.09
N TYR A 200 37.97 24.23 25.14
CA TYR A 200 38.87 24.12 23.99
C TYR A 200 40.02 23.15 24.33
N PRO A 201 40.69 22.51 23.35
CA PRO A 201 40.53 22.67 21.91
C PRO A 201 39.25 22.04 21.34
N THR A 202 38.71 22.62 20.26
CA THR A 202 37.70 21.96 19.40
C THR A 202 38.38 21.48 18.13
N GLU A 203 38.07 20.26 17.72
CA GLU A 203 38.50 19.69 16.44
C GLU A 203 37.32 18.99 15.77
N ILE A 204 37.05 19.34 14.52
CA ILE A 204 35.88 18.88 13.76
C ILE A 204 36.23 18.74 12.27
N TRP A 205 35.66 17.71 11.65
CA TRP A 205 35.90 17.36 10.26
C TRP A 205 34.58 16.95 9.58
N PHE A 206 34.45 17.34 8.32
CA PHE A 206 33.29 17.13 7.45
C PHE A 206 33.69 16.40 6.19
N ASP A 207 32.77 15.62 5.65
CA ASP A 207 32.97 14.79 4.45
C ASP A 207 31.64 14.58 3.71
N ASN A 208 31.69 14.13 2.47
CA ASN A 208 30.51 13.75 1.66
C ASN A 208 29.41 14.82 1.61
N VAL A 209 29.78 16.09 1.44
CA VAL A 209 28.81 17.19 1.40
C VAL A 209 28.05 17.13 0.08
N VAL A 210 26.72 17.02 0.14
CA VAL A 210 25.83 17.03 -1.02
C VAL A 210 24.64 17.94 -0.75
N VAL A 211 24.34 18.82 -1.70
CA VAL A 211 23.14 19.66 -1.73
C VAL A 211 22.36 19.33 -2.99
N ARG A 212 21.06 19.07 -2.86
CA ARG A 212 20.19 18.74 -3.99
C ARG A 212 18.82 19.39 -3.88
N THR A 213 18.16 19.59 -5.02
CA THR A 213 16.76 20.08 -5.05
C THR A 213 15.81 19.12 -4.34
N ILE A 214 14.72 19.65 -3.79
CA ILE A 214 13.51 18.88 -3.51
C ILE A 214 12.63 19.03 -4.75
N ASP A 215 12.99 18.34 -5.83
CA ASP A 215 12.09 18.31 -6.98
C ASP A 215 10.85 17.50 -6.61
N PRO A 216 9.63 17.99 -6.89
CA PRO A 216 8.45 17.18 -6.69
C PRO A 216 8.59 15.94 -7.56
N LEU A 217 8.66 14.78 -6.92
CA LEU A 217 8.57 13.52 -7.63
C LEU A 217 7.18 13.50 -8.26
N SER A 218 7.10 13.36 -9.58
CA SER A 218 5.82 13.23 -10.27
C SER A 218 5.93 12.18 -11.36
N LEU A 219 5.25 11.07 -11.12
CA LEU A 219 5.05 10.01 -12.09
C LEU A 219 4.05 10.48 -13.15
N ASN A 220 4.29 10.13 -14.41
CA ASN A 220 3.43 10.50 -15.53
C ASN A 220 2.20 9.57 -15.62
N VAL A 221 1.45 9.46 -14.52
CA VAL A 221 0.20 8.70 -14.47
C VAL A 221 -0.87 9.47 -15.25
N PRO A 222 -1.51 8.87 -16.26
CA PRO A 222 -2.53 9.55 -17.04
C PRO A 222 -3.71 9.93 -16.14
N VAL A 223 -4.23 11.15 -16.32
CA VAL A 223 -5.43 11.60 -15.61
C VAL A 223 -6.66 11.16 -16.39
N LEU A 224 -7.54 10.41 -15.76
CA LEU A 224 -8.85 10.03 -16.29
C LEU A 224 -9.93 10.45 -15.29
N LYS A 225 -11.07 10.93 -15.80
CA LYS A 225 -12.23 11.26 -14.96
C LYS A 225 -13.33 10.26 -15.16
N GLN A 226 -13.95 9.79 -14.08
CA GLN A 226 -15.07 8.85 -14.13
C GLN A 226 -16.30 9.45 -14.81
N THR A 227 -16.40 10.78 -14.88
CA THR A 227 -17.50 11.53 -15.49
C THR A 227 -17.29 11.85 -16.98
N SER A 228 -16.11 11.53 -17.55
CA SER A 228 -15.79 11.86 -18.94
C SER A 228 -16.51 10.98 -19.95
N ASP A 229 -16.82 11.57 -21.12
CA ASP A 229 -17.25 10.81 -22.29
C ASP A 229 -16.11 9.96 -22.87
N PRO A 230 -16.41 8.78 -23.45
CA PRO A 230 -17.75 8.20 -23.66
C PRO A 230 -18.23 7.28 -22.52
N TRP A 231 -17.51 7.15 -21.41
CA TRP A 231 -17.82 6.14 -20.39
C TRP A 231 -18.66 6.63 -19.23
N GLY A 232 -18.63 7.93 -18.90
CA GLY A 232 -19.26 8.45 -17.68
C GLY A 232 -20.75 8.17 -17.58
N THR A 233 -21.45 8.02 -18.71
CA THR A 233 -22.88 7.70 -18.76
C THR A 233 -23.20 6.20 -18.81
N GLN A 234 -22.19 5.34 -18.95
CA GLN A 234 -22.39 3.89 -19.02
C GLN A 234 -22.80 3.33 -17.67
N THR A 235 -23.62 2.27 -17.66
CA THR A 235 -24.01 1.59 -16.42
C THR A 235 -22.81 0.95 -15.73
N TYR A 236 -22.52 1.37 -14.51
CA TYR A 236 -21.48 0.81 -13.65
C TYR A 236 -21.92 -0.52 -13.06
N ASP A 237 -21.11 -1.58 -13.21
CA ASP A 237 -21.44 -2.93 -12.73
C ASP A 237 -22.90 -3.31 -13.10
N LYS A 238 -23.77 -3.50 -12.10
CA LYS A 238 -25.20 -3.76 -12.17
C LYS A 238 -25.96 -2.71 -11.36
N ALA A 239 -25.46 -1.48 -11.32
CA ALA A 239 -26.05 -0.38 -10.56
C ALA A 239 -27.50 -0.07 -10.97
N ASN A 240 -27.89 -0.38 -12.20
CA ASN A 240 -29.28 -0.34 -12.63
C ASN A 240 -30.22 -1.27 -11.81
N ILE A 241 -29.66 -2.26 -11.11
CA ILE A 241 -30.38 -3.20 -10.23
C ILE A 241 -30.37 -2.71 -8.78
N TRP A 242 -29.19 -2.35 -8.24
CA TRP A 242 -29.03 -2.02 -6.82
C TRP A 242 -29.16 -0.51 -6.49
N ASN A 243 -29.05 0.39 -7.47
CA ASN A 243 -29.34 1.83 -7.35
C ASN A 243 -29.90 2.41 -8.66
N PRO A 244 -31.19 2.17 -8.98
CA PRO A 244 -31.77 2.52 -10.28
C PRO A 244 -31.82 4.04 -10.55
N LEU A 245 -31.64 4.90 -9.55
CA LEU A 245 -31.64 6.36 -9.71
C LEU A 245 -30.27 6.92 -10.12
N ASN A 246 -29.19 6.25 -9.72
CA ASN A 246 -27.81 6.66 -10.03
C ASN A 246 -27.07 5.40 -10.41
N GLN A 247 -26.93 5.15 -11.71
CA GLN A 247 -26.50 3.86 -12.23
C GLN A 247 -25.18 3.92 -13.01
N THR A 248 -24.54 5.08 -13.08
CA THR A 248 -23.49 5.32 -14.07
C THR A 248 -22.06 5.19 -13.51
N ILE A 249 -21.06 5.06 -14.38
CA ILE A 249 -19.64 5.17 -14.00
C ILE A 249 -19.37 6.55 -13.39
N GLY A 250 -20.03 7.60 -13.87
CA GLY A 250 -19.95 8.93 -13.28
C GLY A 250 -20.36 8.97 -11.80
N ASP A 251 -21.28 8.10 -11.39
CA ASP A 251 -21.81 8.02 -10.03
C ASP A 251 -20.93 7.19 -9.06
N TRP A 252 -20.27 6.14 -9.55
CA TRP A 252 -19.66 5.11 -8.68
C TRP A 252 -18.25 4.65 -9.09
N GLY A 253 -17.72 5.17 -10.20
CA GLY A 253 -16.57 4.61 -10.91
C GLY A 253 -15.19 5.08 -10.42
N CYS A 254 -15.04 5.54 -9.18
CA CYS A 254 -13.77 6.07 -8.69
C CYS A 254 -12.69 4.98 -8.66
N ALA A 255 -12.95 3.84 -8.03
CA ALA A 255 -12.05 2.69 -8.01
C ALA A 255 -11.67 2.19 -9.42
N LEU A 256 -12.66 2.13 -10.32
CA LEU A 256 -12.51 1.67 -11.70
C LEU A 256 -11.58 2.57 -12.51
N THR A 257 -11.80 3.87 -12.37
CA THR A 257 -11.03 4.89 -13.08
C THR A 257 -9.62 4.95 -12.51
N SER A 258 -9.44 4.85 -11.19
CA SER A 258 -8.13 4.74 -10.54
C SER A 258 -7.33 3.53 -11.01
N ALA A 259 -7.96 2.34 -11.05
CA ALA A 259 -7.35 1.14 -11.60
C ALA A 259 -6.91 1.35 -13.06
N THR A 260 -7.76 1.97 -13.87
CA THR A 260 -7.45 2.27 -15.28
C THR A 260 -6.23 3.18 -15.43
N MET A 261 -6.11 4.21 -14.58
CA MET A 261 -4.97 5.13 -14.59
C MET A 261 -3.65 4.40 -14.29
N VAL A 262 -3.65 3.53 -13.26
CA VAL A 262 -2.47 2.74 -12.86
C VAL A 262 -2.11 1.69 -13.92
N LEU A 263 -3.09 0.96 -14.47
CA LEU A 263 -2.86 0.02 -15.57
C LEU A 263 -2.20 0.70 -16.77
N ASN A 264 -2.73 1.85 -17.20
CA ASN A 264 -2.20 2.61 -18.33
C ASN A 264 -0.78 3.12 -18.07
N TYR A 265 -0.49 3.54 -16.83
CA TYR A 265 0.86 3.96 -16.43
C TYR A 265 1.89 2.83 -16.61
N HIS A 266 1.54 1.60 -16.22
CA HIS A 266 2.39 0.42 -16.42
C HIS A 266 2.38 -0.14 -17.86
N GLY A 267 1.71 0.54 -18.80
CA GLY A 267 1.66 0.14 -20.22
C GLY A 267 0.58 -0.90 -20.55
N ILE A 268 -0.29 -1.26 -19.60
CA ILE A 268 -1.47 -2.09 -19.87
C ILE A 268 -2.58 -1.20 -20.45
N ASN A 269 -2.44 -0.91 -21.75
CA ASN A 269 -3.31 0.02 -22.49
C ASN A 269 -4.33 -0.66 -23.43
N LYS A 270 -4.41 -2.01 -23.37
CA LYS A 270 -5.34 -2.82 -24.16
C LYS A 270 -5.96 -3.92 -23.32
N LEU A 271 -7.21 -4.25 -23.63
CA LEU A 271 -7.88 -5.45 -23.14
C LEU A 271 -7.41 -6.71 -23.89
N PRO A 272 -7.70 -7.92 -23.37
CA PRO A 272 -7.38 -9.20 -24.02
C PRO A 272 -7.85 -9.33 -25.48
N ASN A 273 -8.96 -8.67 -25.85
CA ASN A 273 -9.49 -8.67 -27.22
C ASN A 273 -8.84 -7.61 -28.14
N GLY A 274 -7.81 -6.89 -27.65
CA GLY A 274 -7.06 -5.87 -28.38
C GLY A 274 -7.68 -4.48 -28.38
N THR A 275 -8.88 -4.27 -27.82
CA THR A 275 -9.48 -2.94 -27.70
C THR A 275 -8.69 -2.09 -26.69
N SER A 276 -8.64 -0.77 -26.90
CA SER A 276 -8.04 0.15 -25.94
C SER A 276 -8.64 -0.01 -24.54
N LEU A 277 -7.82 0.15 -23.52
CA LEU A 277 -8.23 0.09 -22.12
C LEU A 277 -8.56 1.50 -21.61
N ASP A 278 -9.83 1.70 -21.29
CA ASP A 278 -10.41 2.88 -20.66
C ASP A 278 -11.41 2.45 -19.57
N PRO A 279 -11.97 3.37 -18.76
CA PRO A 279 -12.89 2.97 -17.68
C PRO A 279 -14.13 2.22 -18.20
N GLY A 280 -14.69 2.60 -19.35
CA GLY A 280 -15.90 1.98 -19.89
C GLY A 280 -15.66 0.55 -20.39
N THR A 281 -14.57 0.35 -21.12
CA THR A 281 -14.14 -0.97 -21.62
C THR A 281 -13.72 -1.88 -20.46
N LEU A 282 -13.03 -1.35 -19.43
CA LEU A 282 -12.71 -2.10 -18.23
C LEU A 282 -13.97 -2.54 -17.48
N ASN A 283 -14.93 -1.64 -17.24
CA ASN A 283 -16.23 -1.97 -16.63
C ASN A 283 -16.97 -3.03 -17.43
N THR A 284 -17.00 -2.88 -18.77
CA THR A 284 -17.58 -3.88 -19.66
C THR A 284 -16.93 -5.25 -19.50
N TRP A 285 -15.59 -5.31 -19.45
CA TRP A 285 -14.88 -6.56 -19.23
C TRP A 285 -15.22 -7.16 -17.87
N LEU A 286 -15.12 -6.40 -16.78
CA LEU A 286 -15.40 -6.88 -15.42
C LEU A 286 -16.81 -7.47 -15.28
N LYS A 287 -17.82 -6.86 -15.90
CA LYS A 287 -19.22 -7.37 -15.90
C LYS A 287 -19.37 -8.75 -16.55
N THR A 288 -18.46 -9.12 -17.46
CA THR A 288 -18.46 -10.45 -18.09
C THR A 288 -17.74 -11.50 -17.26
N GLN A 289 -17.01 -11.09 -16.22
CA GLN A 289 -16.24 -11.99 -15.38
C GLN A 289 -17.04 -12.38 -14.13
N THR A 290 -16.95 -13.66 -13.74
CA THR A 290 -17.62 -14.17 -12.53
C THR A 290 -17.05 -13.57 -11.24
N ASP A 291 -15.81 -13.09 -11.31
CA ASP A 291 -15.04 -12.48 -10.23
C ASP A 291 -14.86 -10.96 -10.42
N GLY A 292 -15.49 -10.30 -11.39
CA GLY A 292 -15.18 -8.89 -11.71
C GLY A 292 -15.56 -7.89 -10.62
N TYR A 293 -16.72 -8.10 -9.98
CA TYR A 293 -17.23 -7.26 -8.90
C TYR A 293 -17.62 -8.08 -7.66
N ILE A 294 -17.48 -7.44 -6.51
CA ILE A 294 -17.85 -7.94 -5.18
C ILE A 294 -19.03 -7.10 -4.67
N GLY A 295 -20.06 -7.77 -4.14
CA GLY A 295 -21.24 -7.09 -3.61
C GLY A 295 -21.90 -6.15 -4.62
N ASN A 296 -22.23 -4.94 -4.16
CA ASN A 296 -22.87 -3.91 -4.98
C ASN A 296 -21.84 -2.97 -5.62
N GLY A 297 -21.01 -3.51 -6.51
CA GLY A 297 -20.09 -2.70 -7.33
C GLY A 297 -18.74 -2.38 -6.69
N LEU A 298 -18.30 -3.11 -5.66
CA LEU A 298 -16.88 -3.07 -5.26
C LEU A 298 -16.06 -3.81 -6.32
N ILE A 299 -14.97 -3.22 -6.79
CA ILE A 299 -14.11 -3.89 -7.78
C ILE A 299 -13.32 -4.98 -7.09
N ASN A 300 -13.20 -6.12 -7.76
CA ASN A 300 -12.23 -7.12 -7.35
C ASN A 300 -10.85 -6.82 -7.94
N TRP A 301 -9.95 -6.32 -7.09
CA TRP A 301 -8.58 -6.00 -7.48
C TRP A 301 -7.77 -7.21 -8.01
N LEU A 302 -8.11 -8.43 -7.60
CA LEU A 302 -7.46 -9.65 -8.11
C LEU A 302 -7.89 -9.97 -9.55
N ALA A 303 -9.13 -9.63 -9.92
CA ALA A 303 -9.60 -9.76 -11.31
C ALA A 303 -8.83 -8.82 -12.24
N ILE A 304 -8.41 -7.65 -11.76
CA ILE A 304 -7.57 -6.70 -12.50
C ILE A 304 -6.15 -7.24 -12.68
N SER A 305 -5.59 -7.90 -11.66
CA SER A 305 -4.30 -8.60 -11.79
C SER A 305 -4.36 -9.64 -12.90
N ARG A 306 -5.42 -10.48 -12.92
CA ARG A 306 -5.66 -11.43 -14.01
C ARG A 306 -5.82 -10.74 -15.37
N LEU A 307 -6.55 -9.62 -15.44
CA LEU A 307 -6.70 -8.86 -16.69
C LEU A 307 -5.34 -8.49 -17.26
N SER A 308 -4.42 -7.98 -16.44
CA SER A 308 -3.09 -7.55 -16.91
C SER A 308 -2.32 -8.72 -17.56
N LYS A 309 -2.38 -9.91 -16.96
CA LYS A 309 -1.78 -11.15 -17.49
C LYS A 309 -2.41 -11.57 -18.82
N LEU A 310 -3.73 -11.53 -18.92
CA LEU A 310 -4.44 -11.83 -20.16
C LEU A 310 -4.13 -10.81 -21.27
N ALA A 311 -4.10 -9.52 -20.93
CA ALA A 311 -3.77 -8.46 -21.87
C ALA A 311 -2.33 -8.60 -22.39
N LYS A 312 -1.37 -8.89 -21.51
CA LYS A 312 0.03 -9.15 -21.88
C LYS A 312 0.17 -10.41 -22.74
N SER A 313 -0.37 -11.54 -22.31
CA SER A 313 -0.22 -12.81 -23.04
C SER A 313 -0.78 -12.77 -24.47
N ILE A 314 -1.85 -12.00 -24.70
CA ILE A 314 -2.47 -11.91 -26.03
C ILE A 314 -1.89 -10.78 -26.88
N ASN A 315 -1.61 -9.61 -26.29
CA ASN A 315 -1.21 -8.42 -27.06
C ASN A 315 0.30 -8.13 -27.02
N ASN A 316 1.06 -8.80 -26.15
CA ASN A 316 2.50 -8.61 -25.94
C ASN A 316 2.91 -7.13 -25.68
N ILE A 317 2.21 -6.46 -24.76
CA ILE A 317 2.28 -5.00 -24.56
C ILE A 317 3.28 -4.51 -23.50
N THR A 318 3.75 -5.37 -22.61
CA THR A 318 4.68 -5.02 -21.51
C THR A 318 5.88 -5.96 -21.48
N ASN A 319 6.90 -5.68 -20.66
CA ASN A 319 8.08 -6.55 -20.48
C ASN A 319 7.96 -7.49 -19.26
N PHE A 320 7.01 -7.24 -18.37
CA PHE A 320 6.60 -8.12 -17.27
C PHE A 320 5.39 -8.96 -17.69
N ASP A 321 5.11 -10.04 -16.96
CA ASP A 321 4.03 -10.97 -17.28
C ASP A 321 2.66 -10.52 -16.78
N ALA A 322 2.62 -9.89 -15.60
CA ALA A 322 1.41 -9.38 -14.98
C ALA A 322 1.71 -8.23 -14.01
N LEU A 323 0.66 -7.50 -13.63
CA LEU A 323 0.66 -6.64 -12.45
C LEU A 323 0.02 -7.39 -11.30
N GLU A 324 0.77 -7.55 -10.21
CA GLU A 324 0.32 -8.22 -9.01
C GLU A 324 -0.24 -7.20 -8.01
N TYR A 325 -1.48 -7.39 -7.56
CA TYR A 325 -2.09 -6.51 -6.58
C TYR A 325 -1.60 -6.81 -5.15
N PHE A 326 -1.24 -5.76 -4.44
CA PHE A 326 -0.92 -5.78 -3.01
C PHE A 326 -1.72 -4.70 -2.29
N ARG A 327 -2.12 -4.96 -1.04
CA ARG A 327 -2.87 -4.01 -0.22
C ARG A 327 -2.23 -3.87 1.15
N VAL A 328 -2.11 -2.62 1.60
CA VAL A 328 -1.76 -2.28 2.98
C VAL A 328 -2.89 -1.46 3.58
N ASN A 329 -3.38 -1.86 4.76
CA ASN A 329 -4.42 -1.11 5.48
C ASN A 329 -3.77 -0.08 6.42
N GLY A 330 -4.33 1.12 6.52
CA GLY A 330 -3.82 2.22 7.32
C GLY A 330 -3.10 3.31 6.52
N ASP A 331 -2.87 4.46 7.17
CA ASP A 331 -2.21 5.66 6.63
C ASP A 331 -0.66 5.50 6.60
N HIS A 332 -0.16 4.50 5.88
CA HIS A 332 1.26 4.15 5.80
C HIS A 332 2.03 5.03 4.80
N LYS A 333 2.22 6.30 5.14
CA LYS A 333 2.93 7.29 4.28
C LYS A 333 4.37 6.91 3.93
N ASP A 334 5.03 6.15 4.79
CA ASP A 334 6.36 5.60 4.57
C ASP A 334 6.39 4.59 3.42
N ILE A 335 5.39 3.71 3.35
CA ILE A 335 5.21 2.75 2.26
C ILE A 335 4.86 3.51 0.96
N LEU A 336 3.88 4.41 1.01
CA LEU A 336 3.53 5.24 -0.15
C LEU A 336 4.73 6.03 -0.71
N THR A 337 5.58 6.54 0.18
CA THR A 337 6.82 7.23 -0.21
C THR A 337 7.80 6.27 -0.90
N ALA A 338 7.96 5.05 -0.37
CA ALA A 338 8.85 4.04 -0.95
C ALA A 338 8.36 3.58 -2.34
N ASP A 339 7.05 3.35 -2.49
CA ASP A 339 6.43 2.89 -3.73
C ASP A 339 6.57 3.97 -4.83
N LEU A 340 6.25 5.23 -4.51
CA LEU A 340 6.42 6.34 -5.46
C LEU A 340 7.87 6.53 -5.88
N ASN A 341 8.84 6.45 -4.96
CA ASN A 341 10.27 6.50 -5.28
C ASN A 341 10.72 5.31 -6.16
N SER A 342 10.00 4.19 -6.07
CA SER A 342 10.19 3.00 -6.91
C SER A 342 9.46 3.09 -8.25
N ASN A 343 8.85 4.24 -8.57
CA ASN A 343 8.02 4.49 -9.75
C ASN A 343 6.72 3.66 -9.76
N GLU A 344 6.16 3.34 -8.60
CA GLU A 344 4.92 2.60 -8.43
C GLU A 344 3.83 3.55 -7.91
N PRO A 345 2.85 3.95 -8.74
CA PRO A 345 1.75 4.78 -8.29
C PRO A 345 0.70 3.93 -7.56
N ASP A 346 0.27 4.42 -6.40
CA ASP A 346 -0.70 3.71 -5.56
C ASP A 346 -2.12 4.23 -5.73
N ILE A 347 -3.08 3.33 -5.55
CA ILE A 347 -4.49 3.66 -5.37
C ILE A 347 -4.71 3.84 -3.87
N LEU A 348 -5.06 5.05 -3.45
CA LEU A 348 -5.41 5.35 -2.07
C LEU A 348 -6.92 5.26 -1.87
N GLU A 349 -7.32 4.63 -0.77
CA GLU A 349 -8.70 4.63 -0.31
C GLU A 349 -8.95 5.80 0.64
N GLU A 350 -9.91 6.64 0.29
CA GLU A 350 -10.49 7.67 1.14
C GLU A 350 -11.88 7.20 1.63
N PRO A 351 -12.45 7.79 2.69
CA PRO A 351 -13.83 7.50 3.08
C PRO A 351 -14.81 7.62 1.89
N GLY A 352 -15.27 6.46 1.40
CA GLY A 352 -16.20 6.34 0.27
C GLY A 352 -15.63 6.66 -1.12
N HIS A 353 -14.33 6.90 -1.28
CA HIS A 353 -13.73 7.35 -2.53
C HIS A 353 -12.36 6.70 -2.77
N PHE A 354 -11.91 6.68 -4.04
CA PHE A 354 -10.59 6.16 -4.40
C PHE A 354 -9.88 7.16 -5.31
N ILE A 355 -8.60 7.39 -5.06
CA ILE A 355 -7.73 8.31 -5.81
C ILE A 355 -6.40 7.63 -6.13
N VAL A 356 -5.62 8.19 -7.05
CA VAL A 356 -4.28 7.67 -7.36
C VAL A 356 -3.22 8.64 -6.87
N ALA A 357 -2.33 8.20 -5.99
CA ALA A 357 -1.12 8.92 -5.67
C ALA A 357 -0.09 8.72 -6.80
N LYS A 358 0.53 9.83 -7.22
CA LYS A 358 1.42 9.85 -8.38
C LYS A 358 2.69 10.63 -8.15
N GLY A 359 2.98 11.01 -6.91
CA GLY A 359 4.13 11.86 -6.65
C GLY A 359 4.21 12.38 -5.23
N ILE A 360 5.34 12.97 -4.92
CA ILE A 360 5.67 13.56 -3.62
C ILE A 360 5.90 15.05 -3.86
N GLN A 361 5.27 15.89 -3.04
CA GLN A 361 5.48 17.33 -3.05
C GLN A 361 5.56 17.83 -1.62
N GLY A 362 6.78 18.22 -1.19
CA GLY A 362 7.04 18.62 0.18
C GLY A 362 6.66 17.50 1.17
N ASP A 363 5.72 17.83 2.06
CA ASP A 363 5.21 16.94 3.11
C ASP A 363 3.91 16.20 2.74
N SER A 364 3.49 16.28 1.47
CA SER A 364 2.28 15.66 0.96
C SER A 364 2.53 14.96 -0.39
N PHE A 365 1.46 14.45 -0.97
CA PHE A 365 1.48 13.66 -2.18
C PHE A 365 0.66 14.35 -3.28
N LEU A 366 1.16 14.25 -4.51
CA LEU A 366 0.44 14.64 -5.71
C LEU A 366 -0.54 13.52 -6.06
N ILE A 367 -1.77 13.87 -6.44
CA ILE A 367 -2.81 12.89 -6.76
C ILE A 367 -3.46 13.12 -8.12
N ASN A 368 -4.03 12.06 -8.67
CA ASN A 368 -5.05 12.11 -9.71
C ASN A 368 -6.37 11.64 -9.08
N ASP A 369 -7.33 12.57 -8.99
CA ASP A 369 -8.67 12.28 -8.50
C ASP A 369 -9.63 11.93 -9.66
N PRO A 370 -10.32 10.78 -9.64
CA PRO A 370 -11.27 10.39 -10.68
C PRO A 370 -12.50 11.29 -10.82
N TYR A 371 -12.92 11.99 -9.77
CA TYR A 371 -14.16 12.77 -9.76
C TYR A 371 -13.91 14.25 -9.55
N TYR A 372 -13.20 14.63 -8.50
CA TYR A 372 -12.96 16.04 -8.17
C TYR A 372 -11.77 16.62 -8.92
N GLY A 373 -11.65 17.94 -8.94
CA GLY A 373 -10.49 18.66 -9.50
C GLY A 373 -9.28 18.74 -8.55
N LYS A 374 -9.24 17.89 -7.52
CA LYS A 374 -8.19 17.89 -6.48
C LYS A 374 -6.88 17.34 -7.05
N LEU A 375 -5.76 17.92 -6.60
CA LEU A 375 -4.43 17.63 -7.13
C LEU A 375 -3.43 17.24 -6.04
N SER A 376 -3.78 17.43 -4.76
CA SER A 376 -2.94 17.07 -3.62
C SER A 376 -3.71 16.27 -2.58
N LEU A 377 -3.04 15.35 -1.90
CA LEU A 377 -3.62 14.65 -0.75
C LEU A 377 -3.92 15.61 0.42
N ASN A 378 -3.32 16.81 0.45
CA ASN A 378 -3.73 17.86 1.40
C ASN A 378 -5.21 18.23 1.26
N ASP A 379 -5.80 18.08 0.07
CA ASP A 379 -7.25 18.27 -0.15
C ASP A 379 -8.11 17.21 0.59
N TYR A 380 -7.46 16.21 1.16
CA TYR A 380 -7.98 15.09 1.96
C TYR A 380 -7.35 15.05 3.36
N SER A 381 -6.92 16.20 3.89
CA SER A 381 -6.24 16.30 5.19
C SER A 381 -4.92 15.54 5.27
N ASN A 382 -4.34 15.18 4.12
CA ASN A 382 -3.10 14.41 4.02
C ASN A 382 -3.19 13.06 4.77
N THR A 383 -4.31 12.36 4.68
CA THR A 383 -4.55 11.04 5.31
C THR A 383 -5.29 10.13 4.33
N PHE A 384 -5.16 8.81 4.48
CA PHE A 384 -5.93 7.81 3.74
C PHE A 384 -6.19 6.56 4.60
N LEU A 385 -7.08 5.68 4.14
CA LEU A 385 -7.50 4.45 4.84
C LEU A 385 -6.67 3.22 4.44
N SER A 386 -6.20 3.16 3.20
CA SER A 386 -5.39 2.06 2.69
C SER A 386 -4.63 2.43 1.42
N ILE A 387 -3.65 1.60 1.08
CA ILE A 387 -2.85 1.62 -0.13
C ILE A 387 -3.16 0.36 -0.93
N GLY A 388 -3.44 0.51 -2.22
CA GLY A 388 -3.52 -0.57 -3.19
C GLY A 388 -2.47 -0.37 -4.29
N THR A 389 -1.52 -1.29 -4.39
CA THR A 389 -0.36 -1.21 -5.29
C THR A 389 -0.46 -2.29 -6.35
N TYR A 390 -0.08 -1.97 -7.59
CA TYR A 390 0.07 -2.94 -8.68
C TYR A 390 1.54 -3.05 -9.05
N ILE A 391 2.15 -4.19 -8.72
CA ILE A 391 3.59 -4.39 -8.86
C ILE A 391 3.87 -5.22 -10.13
N PRO A 392 4.70 -4.73 -11.07
CA PRO A 392 5.18 -5.55 -12.18
C PRO A 392 5.81 -6.87 -11.69
N SER A 393 5.25 -7.99 -12.13
CA SER A 393 5.66 -9.32 -11.71
C SER A 393 5.82 -10.25 -12.91
N ASN A 394 6.75 -11.20 -12.77
CA ASN A 394 7.02 -12.23 -13.77
C ASN A 394 6.40 -13.58 -13.42
N THR A 395 5.67 -13.73 -12.32
CA THR A 395 4.93 -14.98 -12.02
C THR A 395 4.03 -14.90 -10.77
N ASP A 396 3.17 -15.91 -10.65
CA ASP A 396 2.34 -16.30 -9.51
C ASP A 396 1.32 -15.27 -9.04
N LEU A 397 0.14 -15.30 -9.68
CA LEU A 397 -1.04 -14.57 -9.25
C LEU A 397 -1.94 -15.37 -8.29
N SER A 398 -1.44 -16.47 -7.70
CA SER A 398 -2.26 -17.31 -6.83
C SER A 398 -2.65 -16.58 -5.54
N TYR A 399 -3.90 -16.81 -5.14
CA TYR A 399 -4.53 -16.07 -4.07
C TYR A 399 -5.73 -16.83 -3.51
N MET A 400 -6.00 -16.68 -2.21
CA MET A 400 -7.31 -16.94 -1.62
C MET A 400 -7.92 -15.64 -1.13
N MET A 401 -9.08 -15.28 -1.69
CA MET A 401 -9.88 -14.15 -1.22
C MET A 401 -11.20 -14.67 -0.64
N LEU A 402 -11.56 -14.20 0.55
CA LEU A 402 -12.85 -14.49 1.16
C LEU A 402 -13.62 -13.20 1.39
N VAL A 403 -14.91 -13.22 1.08
CA VAL A 403 -15.80 -12.07 1.24
C VAL A 403 -17.04 -12.49 2.02
N THR A 404 -17.37 -11.73 3.06
CA THR A 404 -18.53 -11.96 3.94
C THR A 404 -19.00 -10.66 4.60
N ASP A 405 -20.11 -10.71 5.33
CA ASP A 405 -20.59 -9.60 6.14
C ASP A 405 -19.60 -9.18 7.25
N PRO A 406 -19.57 -7.89 7.63
CA PRO A 406 -18.53 -7.32 8.50
C PRO A 406 -18.56 -7.85 9.95
N ASN A 407 -19.70 -8.38 10.41
CA ASN A 407 -19.87 -8.96 11.74
C ASN A 407 -19.28 -10.38 11.88
N ILE A 408 -19.14 -11.10 10.76
CA ILE A 408 -18.55 -12.44 10.72
C ILE A 408 -17.05 -12.33 10.90
N GLN A 409 -16.46 -13.16 11.75
CA GLN A 409 -15.01 -13.25 11.96
C GLN A 409 -14.46 -14.48 11.24
N LEU A 410 -13.33 -14.30 10.59
CA LEU A 410 -12.63 -15.34 9.84
C LEU A 410 -11.24 -15.56 10.44
N SER A 411 -10.86 -16.82 10.64
CA SER A 411 -9.49 -17.22 10.94
C SER A 411 -9.15 -18.41 10.05
N LEU A 412 -8.08 -18.28 9.26
CA LEU A 412 -7.62 -19.33 8.35
C LEU A 412 -6.35 -19.95 8.93
N ILE A 413 -6.37 -21.27 9.15
CA ILE A 413 -5.28 -22.04 9.74
C ILE A 413 -4.69 -22.94 8.67
N ASP A 414 -3.38 -22.94 8.51
CA ASP A 414 -2.67 -23.81 7.57
C ASP A 414 -2.41 -25.21 8.14
N SER A 415 -1.82 -26.09 7.32
CA SER A 415 -1.46 -27.46 7.73
C SER A 415 -0.45 -27.58 8.87
N SER A 416 0.19 -26.47 9.29
CA SER A 416 1.11 -26.40 10.43
C SER A 416 0.43 -25.82 11.68
N ASP A 417 -0.90 -25.70 11.67
CA ASP A 417 -1.71 -25.09 12.72
C ASP A 417 -1.38 -23.59 12.96
N ILE A 418 -0.87 -22.90 11.93
CA ILE A 418 -0.53 -21.47 11.99
C ILE A 418 -1.66 -20.66 11.35
N GLN A 419 -2.09 -19.59 12.05
CA GLN A 419 -3.01 -18.62 11.46
C GLN A 419 -2.28 -17.81 10.38
N VAL A 420 -2.84 -17.78 9.18
CA VAL A 420 -2.28 -17.11 8.00
C VAL A 420 -3.25 -16.08 7.45
N GLY A 421 -2.74 -15.18 6.60
CA GLY A 421 -3.52 -14.18 5.86
C GLY A 421 -3.97 -12.98 6.69
N ASP A 422 -4.50 -11.99 5.97
CA ASP A 422 -4.90 -10.69 6.51
C ASP A 422 -6.37 -10.41 6.20
N GLN A 423 -7.03 -9.59 7.03
CA GLN A 423 -8.41 -9.20 6.81
C GLN A 423 -8.67 -7.73 7.11
N PHE A 424 -9.66 -7.17 6.43
CA PHE A 424 -10.08 -5.77 6.58
C PHE A 424 -11.56 -5.60 6.27
N ILE A 425 -12.10 -4.44 6.67
CA ILE A 425 -13.45 -4.03 6.30
C ILE A 425 -13.35 -3.01 5.16
N GLN A 426 -13.92 -3.37 4.02
CA GLN A 426 -14.11 -2.47 2.89
C GLN A 426 -15.37 -1.66 3.12
N ALA A 427 -15.24 -0.33 3.23
CA ALA A 427 -16.36 0.59 3.31
C ALA A 427 -17.12 0.67 1.97
N PRO A 428 -18.41 1.04 1.98
CA PRO A 428 -19.14 1.30 0.75
C PRO A 428 -18.57 2.52 0.01
N ILE A 429 -18.75 2.54 -1.30
CA ILE A 429 -18.46 3.69 -2.15
C ILE A 429 -19.59 4.70 -1.94
N ILE A 430 -19.23 5.98 -1.82
CA ILE A 430 -20.17 7.09 -1.68
C ILE A 430 -20.30 7.79 -3.02
N ASN A 431 -21.54 7.96 -3.48
CA ASN A 431 -21.83 8.75 -4.68
C ASN A 431 -21.50 10.22 -4.38
N PRO A 432 -20.54 10.83 -5.10
CA PRO A 432 -20.06 12.16 -4.82
C PRO A 432 -21.06 13.29 -5.15
N LYS A 433 -22.16 12.99 -5.86
CA LYS A 433 -23.23 13.94 -6.20
C LYS A 433 -24.29 14.07 -5.12
N ASN A 434 -24.60 12.99 -4.40
CA ASN A 434 -25.74 12.95 -3.47
C ASN A 434 -25.43 12.31 -2.10
N GLY A 435 -24.22 11.79 -1.89
CA GLY A 435 -23.80 11.17 -0.64
C GLY A 435 -24.38 9.77 -0.38
N ALA A 436 -25.08 9.16 -1.34
CA ALA A 436 -25.63 7.81 -1.18
C ALA A 436 -24.53 6.74 -1.22
N GLU A 437 -24.66 5.71 -0.38
CA GLU A 437 -23.77 4.56 -0.38
C GLU A 437 -24.22 3.50 -1.40
N ASN A 438 -23.27 2.76 -1.99
CA ASN A 438 -23.58 1.67 -2.94
C ASN A 438 -24.07 0.38 -2.26
N GLY A 439 -23.93 0.25 -0.93
CA GLY A 439 -24.34 -0.94 -0.19
C GLY A 439 -23.81 -0.93 1.23
N THR A 440 -23.70 -2.11 1.85
CA THR A 440 -23.10 -2.28 3.16
C THR A 440 -21.61 -2.58 3.05
N SER A 441 -20.85 -2.25 4.10
CA SER A 441 -19.45 -2.67 4.22
C SER A 441 -19.30 -4.18 4.10
N GLN A 442 -18.14 -4.64 3.63
CA GLN A 442 -17.83 -6.06 3.47
C GLN A 442 -16.55 -6.40 4.21
N ARG A 443 -16.49 -7.56 4.85
CA ARG A 443 -15.22 -8.12 5.31
C ARG A 443 -14.55 -8.83 4.15
N ILE A 444 -13.30 -8.47 3.90
CA ILE A 444 -12.45 -9.12 2.91
C ILE A 444 -11.26 -9.72 3.64
N PHE A 445 -10.97 -10.98 3.36
CA PHE A 445 -9.77 -11.67 3.80
C PHE A 445 -8.92 -12.02 2.58
N TYR A 446 -7.60 -11.88 2.73
CA TYR A 446 -6.59 -12.12 1.72
C TYR A 446 -5.50 -13.05 2.24
N LEU A 447 -5.25 -14.14 1.50
CA LEU A 447 -4.01 -14.89 1.59
C LEU A 447 -3.34 -14.91 0.21
N ARG A 448 -2.21 -14.19 0.13
CA ARG A 448 -1.37 -14.08 -1.06
C ARG A 448 -0.50 -15.33 -1.20
N LYS A 449 -0.37 -15.84 -2.42
CA LYS A 449 0.52 -16.96 -2.79
C LYS A 449 0.42 -18.16 -1.82
N PRO A 450 -0.78 -18.70 -1.58
CA PRO A 450 -0.92 -19.84 -0.68
C PRO A 450 -0.15 -21.05 -1.23
N THR A 451 0.37 -21.88 -0.33
CA THR A 451 0.92 -23.18 -0.69
C THR A 451 -0.20 -24.15 -1.03
N ASN A 452 0.09 -25.16 -1.86
CA ASN A 452 -0.85 -26.27 -2.06
C ASN A 452 -1.10 -27.00 -0.75
N GLY A 453 -2.35 -27.41 -0.50
CA GLY A 453 -2.68 -28.24 0.65
C GLY A 453 -3.98 -27.87 1.33
N ASP A 454 -4.12 -28.38 2.55
CA ASP A 454 -5.33 -28.24 3.36
C ASP A 454 -5.22 -27.05 4.31
N TYR A 455 -6.35 -26.36 4.47
CA TYR A 455 -6.55 -25.25 5.37
C TYR A 455 -7.87 -25.40 6.12
N ASP A 456 -7.91 -24.90 7.35
CA ASP A 456 -9.10 -24.82 8.17
C ASP A 456 -9.54 -23.36 8.28
N LEU A 457 -10.67 -23.04 7.65
CA LEU A 457 -11.33 -21.77 7.84
C LEU A 457 -12.31 -21.88 9.01
N LEU A 458 -11.97 -21.20 10.09
CA LEU A 458 -12.82 -21.04 11.25
C LEU A 458 -13.70 -19.79 11.10
N VAL A 459 -14.99 -19.97 11.30
CA VAL A 459 -16.03 -18.94 11.13
C VAL A 459 -16.77 -18.75 12.45
N SER A 460 -16.77 -17.53 12.96
CA SER A 460 -17.52 -17.15 14.16
C SER A 460 -18.19 -15.78 13.99
N SER A 461 -18.99 -15.36 14.96
CA SER A 461 -19.65 -14.06 14.95
C SER A 461 -19.81 -13.55 16.38
N GLY A 462 -19.68 -12.23 16.57
CA GLY A 462 -19.90 -11.59 17.89
C GLY A 462 -21.37 -11.58 18.33
N THR A 463 -22.29 -11.85 17.41
CA THR A 463 -23.72 -12.01 17.65
C THR A 463 -24.25 -13.21 16.87
N LEU A 464 -25.41 -13.74 17.26
CA LEU A 464 -26.08 -14.76 16.47
C LEU A 464 -26.43 -14.20 15.08
N SER A 465 -25.86 -14.77 14.03
CA SER A 465 -26.05 -14.32 12.64
C SER A 465 -25.89 -15.50 11.69
N ASP A 466 -26.73 -15.58 10.67
CA ASP A 466 -26.39 -16.34 9.47
C ASP A 466 -25.20 -15.67 8.74
N TYR A 467 -24.51 -16.44 7.91
CA TYR A 467 -23.44 -15.93 7.06
C TYR A 467 -23.49 -16.50 5.65
N ASN A 468 -22.94 -15.72 4.72
CA ASN A 468 -22.63 -16.12 3.36
C ASN A 468 -21.17 -15.73 3.06
N ILE A 469 -20.31 -16.72 2.92
CA ILE A 469 -18.90 -16.52 2.58
C ILE A 469 -18.69 -16.92 1.13
N LYS A 470 -18.28 -15.97 0.30
CA LYS A 470 -17.76 -16.25 -1.04
C LYS A 470 -16.24 -16.43 -0.95
N ILE A 471 -15.75 -17.57 -1.40
CA ILE A 471 -14.34 -17.95 -1.41
C ILE A 471 -13.90 -17.98 -2.87
N TYR A 472 -12.87 -17.21 -3.20
CA TYR A 472 -12.28 -17.12 -4.52
C TYR A 472 -10.88 -17.73 -4.46
N PHE A 473 -10.68 -18.80 -5.23
CA PHE A 473 -9.40 -19.46 -5.42
C PHE A 473 -8.79 -19.00 -6.74
N TYR A 474 -7.62 -18.38 -6.69
CA TYR A 474 -6.84 -17.98 -7.87
C TYR A 474 -5.65 -18.91 -8.00
N ASP A 475 -5.43 -19.46 -9.20
CA ASP A 475 -4.20 -20.20 -9.51
C ASP A 475 -3.05 -19.25 -9.89
N THR A 476 -1.88 -19.79 -10.21
CA THR A 476 -0.69 -19.02 -10.62
C THR A 476 -0.92 -18.16 -11.87
N ASP A 477 -1.93 -18.47 -12.69
CA ASP A 477 -2.38 -17.68 -13.83
C ASP A 477 -3.49 -16.68 -13.50
N GLY A 478 -3.93 -16.68 -12.24
CA GLY A 478 -5.01 -15.85 -11.73
C GLY A 478 -6.39 -16.38 -12.13
N ASN A 479 -6.54 -17.58 -12.68
CA ASN A 479 -7.86 -18.09 -13.05
C ASN A 479 -8.68 -18.37 -11.78
N PRO A 480 -9.92 -17.84 -11.69
CA PRO A 480 -10.72 -17.98 -10.50
C PRO A 480 -11.55 -19.28 -10.49
N LEU A 481 -11.67 -19.91 -9.32
CA LEU A 481 -12.79 -20.75 -8.94
C LEU A 481 -13.50 -20.10 -7.76
N ILE A 482 -14.83 -20.00 -7.83
CA ILE A 482 -15.64 -19.40 -6.75
C ILE A 482 -16.45 -20.49 -6.07
N SER A 483 -16.32 -20.56 -4.75
CA SER A 483 -17.15 -21.39 -3.88
C SER A 483 -17.96 -20.49 -2.95
N THR A 484 -19.18 -20.89 -2.61
CA THR A 484 -20.01 -20.19 -1.62
C THR A 484 -20.29 -21.13 -0.46
N GLN A 485 -20.12 -20.63 0.76
CA GLN A 485 -20.40 -21.37 1.99
C GLN A 485 -21.39 -20.61 2.85
N THR A 486 -22.40 -21.30 3.36
CA THR A 486 -23.44 -20.73 4.22
C THR A 486 -23.56 -21.51 5.53
N GLY A 487 -24.04 -20.83 6.56
CA GLY A 487 -24.28 -21.42 7.87
C GLY A 487 -24.73 -20.37 8.87
N ILE A 488 -24.80 -20.76 10.14
CA ILE A 488 -25.12 -19.85 11.25
C ILE A 488 -23.97 -19.85 12.24
N ALA A 489 -23.49 -18.67 12.60
CA ALA A 489 -22.40 -18.46 13.55
C ALA A 489 -22.91 -17.71 14.77
N SER A 490 -22.30 -17.97 15.93
CA SER A 490 -22.56 -17.26 17.17
C SER A 490 -21.30 -17.17 18.01
N PRO A 491 -21.30 -16.41 19.12
CA PRO A 491 -20.15 -16.33 20.02
C PRO A 491 -19.70 -17.71 20.56
N ASP A 492 -20.66 -18.62 20.75
CA ASP A 492 -20.46 -19.93 21.37
C ASP A 492 -20.45 -21.09 20.35
N ASN A 493 -20.63 -20.81 19.05
CA ASN A 493 -20.66 -21.81 18.00
C ASN A 493 -19.83 -21.36 16.80
N GLN A 494 -18.63 -21.92 16.72
CA GLN A 494 -17.71 -21.76 15.61
C GLN A 494 -17.95 -22.86 14.58
N ASN A 495 -18.09 -22.47 13.31
CA ASN A 495 -18.15 -23.41 12.20
C ASN A 495 -16.76 -23.58 11.59
N THR A 496 -16.46 -24.77 11.10
CA THR A 496 -15.22 -25.07 10.39
C THR A 496 -15.53 -25.39 8.93
N ILE A 497 -14.78 -24.79 8.02
CA ILE A 497 -14.81 -25.07 6.59
C ILE A 497 -13.44 -25.60 6.20
N LYS A 498 -13.39 -26.85 5.73
CA LYS A 498 -12.18 -27.46 5.18
C LYS A 498 -11.95 -26.92 3.78
N ILE A 499 -10.77 -26.41 3.53
CA ILE A 499 -10.34 -25.91 2.23
C ILE A 499 -9.19 -26.79 1.75
N ASN A 500 -9.31 -27.34 0.56
CA ASN A 500 -8.20 -27.94 -0.17
C ASN A 500 -7.84 -26.98 -1.31
N PHE A 501 -6.63 -26.41 -1.28
CA PHE A 501 -6.18 -25.43 -2.26
C PHE A 501 -5.16 -26.03 -3.23
N ASP A 502 -5.40 -25.82 -4.51
CA ASP A 502 -4.50 -26.13 -5.62
C ASP A 502 -4.17 -24.83 -6.38
N LYS A 503 -2.96 -24.33 -6.12
CA LYS A 503 -2.38 -23.12 -6.71
C LYS A 503 -2.06 -23.29 -8.19
N ASP A 504 -1.85 -24.51 -8.66
CA ASP A 504 -1.47 -24.78 -10.04
C ASP A 504 -2.71 -24.87 -10.93
N LYS A 505 -3.85 -25.24 -10.34
CA LYS A 505 -5.14 -25.31 -11.04
C LYS A 505 -6.31 -25.08 -10.10
N SER A 506 -6.82 -23.85 -10.07
CA SER A 506 -7.87 -23.43 -9.13
C SER A 506 -9.16 -24.26 -9.22
N LYS A 507 -9.46 -24.84 -10.38
CA LYS A 507 -10.60 -25.76 -10.58
C LYS A 507 -10.53 -27.04 -9.74
N ASN A 508 -9.35 -27.40 -9.24
CA ASN A 508 -9.17 -28.54 -8.33
C ASN A 508 -9.40 -28.16 -6.86
N SER A 509 -9.34 -26.86 -6.53
CA SER A 509 -9.58 -26.36 -5.19
C SER A 509 -11.03 -26.62 -4.76
N LYS A 510 -11.23 -26.84 -3.45
CA LYS A 510 -12.54 -27.11 -2.87
C LYS A 510 -12.66 -26.46 -1.49
N ALA A 511 -13.87 -26.08 -1.13
CA ALA A 511 -14.24 -25.70 0.22
C ALA A 511 -15.50 -26.47 0.62
N GLU A 512 -15.50 -27.07 1.80
CA GLU A 512 -16.62 -27.82 2.34
C GLU A 512 -16.77 -27.56 3.84
N ARG A 513 -17.96 -27.13 4.26
CA ARG A 513 -18.28 -26.99 5.68
C ARG A 513 -18.29 -28.36 6.35
N VAL A 514 -17.63 -28.48 7.49
CA VAL A 514 -17.68 -29.69 8.33
C VAL A 514 -19.06 -29.74 8.98
N ILE A 515 -19.85 -30.76 8.63
CA ILE A 515 -21.22 -30.92 9.10
C ILE A 515 -21.34 -32.22 9.91
N THR A 516 -21.85 -32.09 11.13
CA THR A 516 -22.18 -33.20 12.03
C THR A 516 -23.63 -33.10 12.47
N ILE A 517 -24.20 -34.15 13.05
CA ILE A 517 -25.57 -34.04 13.61
C ILE A 517 -25.66 -32.92 14.65
N ASP A 518 -24.60 -32.66 15.41
CA ASP A 518 -24.56 -31.60 16.41
C ASP A 518 -24.59 -30.21 15.77
N THR A 519 -23.87 -29.99 14.67
CA THR A 519 -23.91 -28.71 13.95
C THR A 519 -25.31 -28.45 13.40
N VAL A 520 -25.96 -29.45 12.77
CA VAL A 520 -27.32 -29.26 12.22
C VAL A 520 -28.35 -29.01 13.32
N LEU A 521 -28.21 -29.65 14.48
CA LEU A 521 -29.08 -29.37 15.62
C LEU A 521 -28.92 -27.94 16.13
N ASN A 522 -27.69 -27.43 16.17
CA ASN A 522 -27.44 -26.05 16.54
C ASN A 522 -28.02 -25.10 15.51
N ASP A 523 -27.85 -25.37 14.21
CA ASP A 523 -28.44 -24.56 13.13
C ASP A 523 -29.96 -24.48 13.22
N ILE A 524 -30.66 -25.58 13.54
CA ILE A 524 -32.14 -25.52 13.72
C ILE A 524 -32.51 -24.61 14.89
N LYS A 525 -31.81 -24.72 16.02
CA LYS A 525 -32.08 -23.87 17.20
C LYS A 525 -31.78 -22.41 16.89
N PHE A 526 -30.68 -22.14 16.21
CA PHE A 526 -30.27 -20.79 15.84
C PHE A 526 -31.19 -20.19 14.79
N ALA A 527 -31.58 -20.95 13.77
CA ALA A 527 -32.57 -20.55 12.78
C ALA A 527 -33.91 -20.23 13.45
N GLN A 528 -34.30 -20.98 14.48
CA GLN A 528 -35.49 -20.65 15.28
C GLN A 528 -35.31 -19.35 16.06
N SER A 529 -34.15 -19.13 16.71
CA SER A 529 -33.85 -17.89 17.43
C SER A 529 -33.77 -16.65 16.52
N LEU A 530 -33.37 -16.84 15.26
CA LEU A 530 -33.35 -15.81 14.22
C LEU A 530 -34.70 -15.63 13.51
N ASN A 531 -35.76 -16.35 13.93
CA ASN A 531 -37.06 -16.43 13.26
C ASN A 531 -37.01 -16.90 11.79
N LEU A 532 -35.92 -17.55 11.37
CA LEU A 532 -35.84 -18.23 10.08
C LEU A 532 -36.65 -19.54 10.05
N ILE A 533 -36.96 -20.10 11.22
CA ILE A 533 -37.97 -21.16 11.40
C ILE A 533 -39.04 -20.64 12.35
N THR A 534 -40.17 -20.20 11.80
CA THR A 534 -41.21 -19.49 12.55
C THR A 534 -42.12 -20.43 13.35
N ASN A 535 -42.23 -21.70 12.93
CA ASN A 535 -43.07 -22.70 13.60
C ASN A 535 -42.25 -23.59 14.55
N ARG A 536 -42.48 -23.44 15.86
CA ARG A 536 -41.75 -24.19 16.91
C ARG A 536 -41.96 -25.70 16.85
N SER A 537 -43.13 -26.16 16.40
CA SER A 537 -43.45 -27.58 16.29
C SER A 537 -42.61 -28.25 15.19
N ILE A 538 -42.42 -27.54 14.07
CA ILE A 538 -41.56 -28.00 12.97
C ILE A 538 -40.10 -28.09 13.42
N ALA A 539 -39.59 -27.06 14.09
CA ALA A 539 -38.23 -27.11 14.65
C ALA A 539 -38.04 -28.30 15.62
N THR A 540 -39.04 -28.55 16.49
CA THR A 540 -39.03 -29.66 17.43
C THR A 540 -39.02 -31.02 16.73
N GLU A 541 -39.80 -31.16 15.65
CA GLU A 541 -39.85 -32.37 14.84
C GLU A 541 -38.51 -32.66 14.15
N LEU A 542 -37.91 -31.65 13.50
CA LEU A 542 -36.60 -31.74 12.85
C LEU A 542 -35.50 -32.13 13.85
N ILE A 543 -35.49 -31.51 15.04
CA ILE A 543 -34.58 -31.86 16.14
C ILE A 543 -34.79 -33.32 16.58
N GLY A 544 -36.05 -33.77 16.70
CA GLY A 544 -36.39 -35.13 17.07
C GLY A 544 -35.87 -36.16 16.06
N ILE A 545 -35.94 -35.87 14.77
CA ILE A 545 -35.42 -36.71 13.70
C ILE A 545 -33.89 -36.83 13.81
N LEU A 546 -33.18 -35.72 14.00
CA LEU A 546 -31.71 -35.71 14.11
C LEU A 546 -31.21 -36.44 15.35
N LYS A 547 -31.85 -36.26 16.52
CA LYS A 547 -31.50 -37.02 17.73
C LYS A 547 -31.62 -38.53 17.51
N LYS A 548 -32.72 -38.98 16.91
CA LYS A 548 -32.94 -40.40 16.56
C LYS A 548 -31.99 -40.90 15.48
N SER A 549 -31.48 -40.02 14.62
CA SER A 549 -30.50 -40.34 13.58
C SER A 549 -29.12 -40.56 14.22
N ARG A 550 -28.73 -39.73 15.21
CA ARG A 550 -27.51 -39.92 16.00
C ARG A 550 -27.45 -41.29 16.65
N GLU A 551 -28.54 -41.69 17.30
CA GLU A 551 -28.64 -43.01 17.94
C GLU A 551 -28.49 -44.17 16.93
N ASP A 552 -28.95 -43.99 15.69
CA ASP A 552 -28.82 -45.01 14.65
C ASP A 552 -27.38 -45.13 14.16
N ILE A 553 -26.69 -44.01 13.95
CA ILE A 553 -25.27 -43.99 13.58
C ILE A 553 -24.43 -44.72 14.65
N GLN A 554 -24.65 -44.39 15.92
CA GLN A 554 -23.95 -45.04 17.04
C GLN A 554 -24.20 -46.56 17.11
N LYS A 555 -25.32 -47.04 16.57
CA LYS A 555 -25.70 -48.45 16.51
C LYS A 555 -25.32 -49.12 15.17
N GLY A 556 -24.59 -48.43 14.28
CA GLY A 556 -24.21 -48.95 12.96
C GLY A 556 -25.38 -49.13 11.98
N ARG A 557 -26.49 -48.39 12.16
CA ARG A 557 -27.74 -48.52 11.39
C ARG A 557 -27.85 -47.48 10.28
N SER A 558 -26.81 -47.29 9.46
CA SER A 558 -26.72 -46.22 8.45
C SER A 558 -27.91 -46.20 7.46
N LYS A 559 -28.44 -47.37 7.05
CA LYS A 559 -29.65 -47.43 6.18
C LYS A 559 -30.90 -46.83 6.83
N ILE A 560 -31.07 -47.02 8.15
CA ILE A 560 -32.22 -46.47 8.89
C ILE A 560 -32.01 -44.97 9.09
N CYS A 561 -30.77 -44.57 9.41
CA CYS A 561 -30.39 -43.16 9.48
C CYS A 561 -30.68 -42.42 8.16
N SER A 562 -30.28 -42.99 7.01
CA SER A 562 -30.54 -42.40 5.69
C SER A 562 -32.03 -42.15 5.47
N LYS A 563 -32.91 -43.11 5.78
CA LYS A 563 -34.37 -42.93 5.67
C LYS A 563 -34.92 -41.82 6.57
N LYS A 564 -34.33 -41.63 7.76
CA LYS A 564 -34.69 -40.53 8.66
C LYS A 564 -34.24 -39.18 8.10
N LEU A 565 -33.06 -39.12 7.49
CA LEU A 565 -32.59 -37.91 6.81
C LEU A 565 -33.42 -37.60 5.55
N ASP A 566 -33.92 -38.61 4.83
CA ASP A 566 -34.88 -38.40 3.72
C ASP A 566 -36.20 -37.79 4.21
N LEU A 567 -36.68 -38.22 5.39
CA LEU A 567 -37.85 -37.61 6.03
C LEU A 567 -37.57 -36.16 6.44
N PHE A 568 -36.39 -35.90 7.02
CA PHE A 568 -35.95 -34.54 7.36
C PHE A 568 -35.96 -33.63 6.12
N GLU A 569 -35.34 -34.08 5.03
CA GLU A 569 -35.29 -33.37 3.75
C GLU A 569 -36.69 -33.10 3.19
N SER A 570 -37.59 -34.07 3.30
CA SER A 570 -38.98 -33.94 2.85
C SER A 570 -39.74 -32.86 3.64
N ILE A 571 -39.57 -32.83 4.97
CA ILE A 571 -40.20 -31.83 5.84
C ILE A 571 -39.74 -30.42 5.48
N ILE A 572 -38.42 -30.21 5.34
CA ILE A 572 -37.90 -28.88 5.02
C ILE A 572 -38.38 -28.39 3.64
N LYS A 573 -38.53 -29.29 2.67
CA LYS A 573 -39.08 -28.96 1.33
C LYS A 573 -40.57 -28.60 1.38
N ILE A 574 -41.36 -29.32 2.16
CA ILE A 574 -42.81 -29.07 2.30
C ILE A 574 -43.08 -27.70 2.92
N PHE A 575 -42.24 -27.27 3.87
CA PHE A 575 -42.47 -26.04 4.63
C PHE A 575 -41.63 -24.82 4.18
N ARG A 576 -40.82 -24.98 3.13
CA ARG A 576 -40.07 -23.89 2.49
C ARG A 576 -40.98 -22.73 2.10
N GLY A 577 -40.60 -21.52 2.49
CA GLY A 577 -41.34 -20.28 2.21
C GLY A 577 -42.64 -20.10 3.00
N LYS A 578 -43.04 -21.07 3.82
CA LYS A 578 -44.23 -20.97 4.69
C LYS A 578 -43.85 -20.83 6.16
N TYR A 579 -42.99 -21.72 6.64
CA TYR A 579 -42.51 -21.74 8.04
C TYR A 579 -41.00 -21.85 8.16
N ILE A 580 -40.31 -22.09 7.04
CA ILE A 580 -38.86 -22.14 6.93
C ILE A 580 -38.48 -21.14 5.85
N GLU A 581 -37.80 -20.07 6.26
CA GLU A 581 -37.26 -19.05 5.36
C GLU A 581 -36.25 -19.65 4.39
N GLU A 582 -36.08 -19.01 3.23
CA GLU A 582 -35.20 -19.51 2.17
C GLU A 582 -33.77 -19.77 2.66
N THR A 583 -33.22 -18.87 3.48
CA THR A 583 -31.88 -19.01 4.06
C THR A 583 -31.77 -20.28 4.91
N ALA A 584 -32.69 -20.50 5.85
CA ALA A 584 -32.67 -21.70 6.69
C ALA A 584 -32.90 -22.96 5.86
N PHE A 585 -33.77 -22.92 4.85
CA PHE A 585 -33.97 -24.05 3.94
C PHE A 585 -32.67 -24.44 3.23
N GLN A 586 -31.94 -23.48 2.66
CA GLN A 586 -30.68 -23.76 1.95
C GLN A 586 -29.60 -24.33 2.88
N ILE A 587 -29.45 -23.76 4.08
CA ILE A 587 -28.50 -24.26 5.09
C ILE A 587 -28.85 -25.72 5.45
N LEU A 588 -30.09 -25.97 5.87
CA LEU A 588 -30.51 -27.29 6.32
C LEU A 588 -30.53 -28.34 5.19
N LEU A 589 -30.83 -27.93 3.95
CA LEU A 589 -30.77 -28.82 2.80
C LEU A 589 -29.34 -29.23 2.46
N ASN A 590 -28.39 -28.29 2.46
CA ASN A 590 -26.98 -28.59 2.26
C ASN A 590 -26.46 -29.52 3.35
N ASP A 591 -26.82 -29.24 4.60
CA ASP A 591 -26.43 -30.01 5.77
C ASP A 591 -26.93 -31.46 5.72
N VAL A 592 -28.22 -31.65 5.44
CA VAL A 592 -28.79 -33.01 5.38
C VAL A 592 -28.21 -33.82 4.21
N ASN A 593 -27.96 -33.18 3.07
CA ASN A 593 -27.33 -33.83 1.93
C ASN A 593 -25.89 -34.24 2.24
N TYR A 594 -25.13 -33.38 2.92
CA TYR A 594 -23.79 -33.72 3.38
C TYR A 594 -23.82 -34.92 4.32
N LEU A 595 -24.69 -34.91 5.35
CA LEU A 595 -24.81 -36.03 6.28
C LEU A 595 -25.12 -37.32 5.52
N LYS A 596 -26.10 -37.32 4.60
CA LYS A 596 -26.49 -38.49 3.80
C LYS A 596 -25.33 -39.08 2.99
N ASN A 597 -24.47 -38.23 2.43
CA ASN A 597 -23.31 -38.66 1.63
C ASN A 597 -22.15 -39.19 2.47
N ASN A 598 -22.18 -39.00 3.80
CA ASN A 598 -21.11 -39.34 4.73
C ASN A 598 -21.58 -40.28 5.88
N LEU A 599 -22.69 -41.02 5.69
CA LEU A 599 -23.29 -41.96 6.67
C LEU A 599 -22.65 -43.36 6.75
#